data_AF-A0A2G9S8M9-F1
#
_entry.id   AF-A0A2G9S8M9-F1
#
_cell.length_a   1.000
_cell.length_b   1.000
_cell.length_c   1.000
_cell.angle_alpha   90.00
_cell.angle_beta   90.00
_cell.angle_gamma   90.00
#
_symmetry.space_group_name_H-M   'P 1'
#
loop_
_entity.id
_entity.type
_entity.pdbx_description
1 polymer ?
#
loop_
_entity_poly.entity_id
_entity_poly.type
_entity_poly.pdbx_seq_one_letter_code
_entity_poly.pdbx_strand_id
1 'polypeptide(L)'
;MVVFLYVVGYIYIDSWPEELANLSVFENLRVIRGRLLYNGAYSLIVRNLSMSSLGLRSLTEISSGLVLLEANPNLCYLDTVPWTNIFRNSRQAILKTTNKPQNVCEKEGHVCFQLCANAECWGFGPSQCVNCSGLLRGNDCVESCNVEEGEPREVVDKGQCIMCHPECMLQNGSQTCFGPSAEQCVACAHYRDGTTCVKHCPSGKKMDSFVPVWKYADKDGECQLCPVNCSHS
;
A
#
# COMPACT_ATOMS: atom_id res chain seq x y z
N MET A 1 -16.47 -3.83 -3.51
CA MET A 1 -15.26 -4.12 -4.31
C MET A 1 -14.75 -5.48 -3.86
N VAL A 2 -14.73 -6.48 -4.75
CA VAL A 2 -14.26 -7.84 -4.41
C VAL A 2 -12.73 -7.81 -4.38
N VAL A 3 -12.12 -8.12 -3.24
CA VAL A 3 -10.66 -8.22 -3.11
C VAL A 3 -10.26 -9.67 -3.38
N PHE A 4 -9.70 -9.94 -4.55
CA PHE A 4 -9.16 -11.26 -4.88
C PHE A 4 -7.80 -11.42 -4.20
N LEU A 5 -7.75 -12.04 -3.02
CA LEU A 5 -6.48 -12.32 -2.32
C LEU A 5 -5.79 -13.58 -2.87
N TYR A 6 -6.56 -14.56 -3.32
CA TYR A 6 -6.02 -15.78 -3.93
C TYR A 6 -6.96 -16.37 -4.98
N VAL A 7 -6.38 -17.08 -5.94
CA VAL A 7 -7.08 -17.86 -6.97
C VAL A 7 -6.69 -19.33 -6.83
N VAL A 8 -7.68 -20.22 -6.76
CA VAL A 8 -7.44 -21.66 -6.58
C VAL A 8 -7.01 -22.35 -7.89
N GLY A 9 -7.62 -21.94 -9.01
CA GLY A 9 -7.35 -22.46 -10.33
C GLY A 9 -6.27 -21.66 -11.06
N TYR A 10 -6.64 -21.17 -12.23
CA TYR A 10 -5.82 -20.33 -13.09
C TYR A 10 -6.49 -18.99 -13.35
N ILE A 11 -5.70 -18.03 -13.86
CA ILE A 11 -6.18 -16.77 -14.40
C ILE A 11 -5.87 -16.77 -15.90
N TYR A 12 -6.88 -16.51 -16.73
CA TYR A 12 -6.75 -16.39 -18.18
C TYR A 12 -7.37 -15.07 -18.61
N ILE A 13 -6.57 -14.20 -19.23
CA ILE A 13 -6.98 -12.88 -19.70
C ILE A 13 -6.59 -12.75 -21.17
N ASP A 14 -7.59 -12.62 -22.03
CA ASP A 14 -7.45 -12.38 -23.48
C ASP A 14 -8.18 -11.11 -23.97
N SER A 15 -8.79 -10.38 -23.03
CA SER A 15 -9.41 -9.08 -23.25
C SER A 15 -9.25 -8.22 -22.01
N TRP A 16 -8.91 -6.94 -22.21
CA TRP A 16 -8.73 -5.96 -21.15
C TRP A 16 -9.09 -4.57 -21.67
N PRO A 17 -9.66 -3.66 -20.85
CA PRO A 17 -9.96 -2.29 -21.28
C PRO A 17 -8.71 -1.57 -21.78
N GLU A 18 -8.79 -0.91 -22.93
CA GLU A 18 -7.65 -0.23 -23.56
C GLU A 18 -7.15 0.96 -22.73
N GLU A 19 -8.02 1.54 -21.90
CA GLU A 19 -7.68 2.66 -21.02
C GLU A 19 -6.82 2.23 -19.82
N LEU A 20 -6.81 0.94 -19.49
CA LEU A 20 -6.06 0.41 -18.35
C LEU A 20 -4.67 -0.04 -18.77
N ALA A 21 -3.66 0.64 -18.25
CA ALA A 21 -2.25 0.35 -18.55
C ALA A 21 -1.72 -0.96 -17.94
N ASN A 22 -2.45 -1.58 -17.01
CA ASN A 22 -2.04 -2.79 -16.30
C ASN A 22 -3.23 -3.55 -15.68
N LEU A 23 -2.94 -4.66 -14.99
CA LEU A 23 -3.91 -5.49 -14.27
C LEU A 23 -4.16 -5.02 -12.84
N SER A 24 -4.17 -3.72 -12.57
CA SER A 24 -4.37 -3.13 -11.24
C SER A 24 -5.64 -3.58 -10.52
N VAL A 25 -6.67 -4.05 -11.23
CA VAL A 25 -7.84 -4.72 -10.63
C VAL A 25 -7.44 -5.92 -9.75
N PHE A 26 -6.32 -6.57 -10.09
CA PHE A 26 -5.73 -7.69 -9.35
C PHE A 26 -4.52 -7.28 -8.50
N GLU A 27 -4.33 -5.99 -8.18
CA GLU A 27 -3.15 -5.51 -7.44
C GLU A 27 -2.98 -6.14 -6.05
N ASN A 28 -4.08 -6.64 -5.46
CA ASN A 28 -4.14 -7.29 -4.15
C ASN A 28 -4.04 -8.82 -4.22
N LEU A 29 -3.94 -9.39 -5.43
CA LEU A 29 -3.76 -10.83 -5.62
C LEU A 29 -2.41 -11.26 -5.06
N ARG A 30 -2.43 -12.20 -4.11
CA ARG A 30 -1.22 -12.72 -3.46
C ARG A 30 -0.80 -14.08 -3.95
N VAL A 31 -1.77 -14.95 -4.24
CA VAL A 31 -1.51 -16.36 -4.53
C VAL A 31 -2.33 -16.86 -5.70
N ILE A 32 -1.66 -17.48 -6.68
CA ILE A 32 -2.29 -18.34 -7.69
C ILE A 32 -1.91 -19.78 -7.38
N ARG A 33 -2.87 -20.60 -6.94
CA ARG A 33 -2.58 -21.97 -6.50
C ARG A 33 -2.32 -22.94 -7.66
N GLY A 34 -2.93 -22.73 -8.82
CA GLY A 34 -2.74 -23.62 -9.97
C GLY A 34 -3.22 -25.06 -9.73
N ARG A 35 -4.28 -25.27 -8.92
CA ARG A 35 -4.89 -26.60 -8.75
C ARG A 35 -5.68 -27.05 -9.97
N LEU A 36 -6.13 -26.08 -10.77
CA LEU A 36 -6.66 -26.26 -12.11
C LEU A 36 -5.74 -25.49 -13.06
N LEU A 37 -5.38 -26.11 -14.17
CA LEU A 37 -4.48 -25.54 -15.16
C LEU A 37 -5.18 -25.45 -16.51
N TYR A 38 -5.08 -24.29 -17.16
CA TYR A 38 -5.52 -24.13 -18.54
C TYR A 38 -4.68 -25.01 -19.46
N ASN A 39 -5.34 -25.77 -20.35
CA ASN A 39 -4.73 -26.79 -21.19
C ASN A 39 -3.82 -27.77 -20.42
N GLY A 40 -4.10 -27.99 -19.13
CA GLY A 40 -3.32 -28.88 -18.27
C GLY A 40 -1.92 -28.37 -17.88
N ALA A 41 -1.54 -27.15 -18.28
CA ALA A 41 -0.17 -26.64 -18.07
C ALA A 41 -0.10 -25.26 -17.40
N TYR A 42 -1.02 -24.35 -17.68
CA TYR A 42 -0.85 -22.93 -17.35
C TYR A 42 -1.74 -22.47 -16.19
N SER A 43 -1.17 -21.70 -15.26
CA SER A 43 -1.90 -21.10 -14.14
C SER A 43 -2.09 -19.58 -14.28
N LEU A 44 -1.31 -18.93 -15.12
CA LEU A 44 -1.49 -17.53 -15.49
C LEU A 44 -1.26 -17.37 -17.00
N ILE A 45 -2.25 -16.80 -17.67
CA ILE A 45 -2.22 -16.55 -19.11
C ILE A 45 -2.67 -15.11 -19.33
N VAL A 46 -1.82 -14.34 -20.01
CA VAL A 46 -2.12 -12.96 -20.43
C VAL A 46 -1.73 -12.85 -21.89
N ARG A 47 -2.72 -12.67 -22.77
CA ARG A 47 -2.47 -12.62 -24.20
C ARG A 47 -3.30 -11.59 -24.96
N ASN A 48 -2.76 -11.12 -26.08
CA ASN A 48 -3.44 -10.20 -27.00
C ASN A 48 -3.90 -8.88 -26.35
N LEU A 49 -3.14 -8.34 -25.40
CA LEU A 49 -3.48 -7.11 -24.69
C LEU A 49 -2.54 -5.94 -25.05
N SER A 50 -3.06 -4.72 -24.94
CA SER A 50 -2.33 -3.48 -25.26
C SER A 50 -1.70 -2.77 -24.05
N MET A 51 -1.75 -3.40 -22.87
CA MET A 51 -1.21 -2.89 -21.60
C MET A 51 0.33 -2.83 -21.57
N SER A 52 0.89 -1.97 -20.69
CA SER A 52 2.34 -1.70 -20.62
C SER A 52 3.07 -2.41 -19.50
N SER A 53 2.36 -2.89 -18.47
CA SER A 53 2.95 -3.61 -17.33
C SER A 53 1.93 -4.55 -16.70
N LEU A 54 2.36 -5.62 -16.01
CA LEU A 54 1.44 -6.54 -15.33
C LEU A 54 0.74 -5.87 -14.13
N GLY A 55 1.47 -5.14 -13.28
CA GLY A 55 0.89 -4.44 -12.12
C GLY A 55 0.46 -5.35 -10.96
N LEU A 56 0.92 -6.60 -10.92
CA LEU A 56 0.54 -7.60 -9.91
C LEU A 56 1.40 -7.49 -8.63
N ARG A 57 1.51 -6.28 -8.08
CA ARG A 57 2.47 -5.93 -7.01
C ARG A 57 2.41 -6.82 -5.76
N SER A 58 1.24 -7.34 -5.39
CA SER A 58 1.07 -8.18 -4.20
C SER A 58 1.32 -9.67 -4.46
N LEU A 59 1.56 -10.08 -5.72
CA LEU A 59 1.70 -11.47 -6.08
C LEU A 59 3.02 -12.03 -5.54
N THR A 60 2.91 -12.93 -4.58
CA THR A 60 4.05 -13.51 -3.86
C THR A 60 4.21 -15.00 -4.13
N GLU A 61 3.19 -15.65 -4.69
CA GLU A 61 3.23 -17.08 -4.95
C GLU A 61 2.40 -17.51 -6.17
N ILE A 62 3.03 -18.32 -7.02
CA ILE A 62 2.35 -19.18 -8.00
C ILE A 62 2.70 -20.62 -7.65
N SER A 63 1.79 -21.34 -6.99
CA SER A 63 2.10 -22.65 -6.38
C SER A 63 2.30 -23.77 -7.40
N SER A 64 1.69 -23.66 -8.58
CA SER A 64 1.73 -24.67 -9.64
C SER A 64 1.41 -24.06 -11.00
N GLY A 65 1.79 -24.74 -12.08
CA GLY A 65 1.56 -24.31 -13.46
C GLY A 65 2.61 -23.35 -14.00
N LEU A 66 2.62 -23.26 -15.34
CA LEU A 66 3.44 -22.34 -16.12
C LEU A 66 2.73 -20.99 -16.27
N VAL A 67 3.51 -19.95 -16.54
CA VAL A 67 3.01 -18.62 -16.91
C VAL A 67 3.19 -18.42 -18.41
N LEU A 68 2.13 -18.01 -19.11
CA LEU A 68 2.17 -17.67 -20.55
C LEU A 68 1.83 -16.19 -20.74
N LEU A 69 2.80 -15.41 -21.20
CA LEU A 69 2.61 -14.02 -21.61
C LEU A 69 2.87 -13.95 -23.11
N GLU A 70 1.82 -13.75 -23.90
CA GLU A 70 1.92 -13.88 -25.36
C GLU A 70 1.25 -12.72 -26.11
N ALA A 71 1.90 -12.19 -27.14
CA ALA A 71 1.29 -11.23 -28.05
C ALA A 71 0.76 -9.95 -27.37
N ASN A 72 1.53 -9.42 -26.41
CA ASN A 72 1.26 -8.14 -25.75
C ASN A 72 2.32 -7.11 -26.21
N PRO A 73 2.09 -6.38 -27.32
CA PRO A 73 3.15 -5.62 -28.01
C PRO A 73 3.71 -4.43 -27.22
N ASN A 74 2.98 -3.95 -26.21
CA ASN A 74 3.40 -2.83 -25.35
C ASN A 74 3.94 -3.26 -23.98
N LEU A 75 3.87 -4.56 -23.67
CA LEU A 75 4.13 -5.07 -22.32
C LEU A 75 5.63 -5.09 -22.00
N CYS A 76 6.03 -4.30 -21.01
CA CYS A 76 7.37 -4.23 -20.44
C CYS A 76 7.43 -4.84 -19.02
N TYR A 77 8.60 -4.76 -18.36
CA TYR A 77 8.82 -5.18 -16.97
C TYR A 77 8.73 -6.70 -16.73
N LEU A 78 8.82 -7.52 -17.78
CA LEU A 78 8.74 -8.98 -17.63
C LEU A 78 9.99 -9.56 -16.96
N ASP A 79 11.15 -8.95 -17.24
CA ASP A 79 12.45 -9.42 -16.74
C ASP A 79 12.83 -8.80 -15.39
N THR A 80 12.07 -7.79 -14.94
CA THR A 80 12.23 -7.15 -13.63
C THR A 80 11.43 -7.87 -12.53
N VAL A 81 10.58 -8.82 -12.88
CA VAL A 81 9.83 -9.63 -11.91
C VAL A 81 10.69 -10.83 -11.49
N PRO A 82 10.89 -11.08 -10.18
CA PRO A 82 11.67 -12.21 -9.69
C PRO A 82 10.87 -13.52 -9.74
N TRP A 83 10.58 -14.01 -10.95
CA TRP A 83 9.74 -15.19 -11.18
C TRP A 83 10.19 -16.43 -10.40
N THR A 84 11.50 -16.64 -10.26
CA THR A 84 12.08 -17.75 -9.50
C THR A 84 11.70 -17.73 -8.03
N ASN A 85 11.48 -16.54 -7.45
CA ASN A 85 11.15 -16.37 -6.03
C ASN A 85 9.66 -16.63 -5.76
N ILE A 86 8.79 -16.46 -6.76
CA ILE A 86 7.35 -16.67 -6.63
C ILE A 86 6.91 -18.09 -7.04
N PHE A 87 7.73 -18.82 -7.80
CA PHE A 87 7.49 -20.23 -8.11
C PHE A 87 7.82 -21.14 -6.92
N ARG A 88 7.07 -22.24 -6.78
CA ARG A 88 7.27 -23.23 -5.71
C ARG A 88 7.94 -24.52 -6.19
N ASN A 89 8.07 -24.72 -7.49
CA ASN A 89 8.65 -25.91 -8.10
C ASN A 89 9.61 -25.55 -9.24
N SER A 90 10.73 -26.28 -9.36
CA SER A 90 11.74 -26.11 -10.42
C SER A 90 11.23 -26.39 -11.84
N ARG A 91 10.09 -27.07 -11.99
CA ARG A 91 9.44 -27.29 -13.29
C ARG A 91 8.63 -26.10 -13.79
N GLN A 92 8.40 -25.10 -12.95
CA GLN A 92 7.67 -23.90 -13.34
C GLN A 92 8.57 -22.97 -14.15
N ALA A 93 7.98 -22.33 -15.15
CA ALA A 93 8.67 -21.38 -16.00
C ALA A 93 7.68 -20.34 -16.53
N ILE A 94 8.24 -19.22 -16.96
CA ILE A 94 7.54 -18.19 -17.73
C ILE A 94 7.87 -18.37 -19.22
N LEU A 95 6.82 -18.43 -20.04
CA LEU A 95 6.91 -18.40 -21.49
C LEU A 95 6.48 -17.01 -21.94
N LYS A 96 7.43 -16.25 -22.49
CA LYS A 96 7.22 -14.90 -23.04
C LYS A 96 7.41 -14.93 -24.56
N THR A 97 6.34 -14.75 -25.33
CA THR A 97 6.37 -14.78 -26.81
C THR A 97 5.71 -13.53 -27.37
N THR A 98 6.31 -12.89 -28.39
CA THR A 98 5.67 -11.76 -29.10
C THR A 98 5.25 -10.60 -28.17
N ASN A 99 5.98 -10.37 -27.08
CA ASN A 99 5.84 -9.17 -26.25
C ASN A 99 6.90 -8.13 -26.63
N LYS A 100 6.84 -6.94 -26.02
CA LYS A 100 7.85 -5.90 -26.27
C LYS A 100 9.25 -6.38 -25.84
N PRO A 101 10.27 -6.25 -26.70
CA PRO A 101 11.64 -6.63 -26.32
C PRO A 101 12.18 -5.76 -25.19
N GLN A 102 12.84 -6.39 -24.20
CA GLN A 102 13.36 -5.73 -23.00
C GLN A 102 14.30 -4.55 -23.32
N ASN A 103 15.20 -4.72 -24.29
CA ASN A 103 16.11 -3.66 -24.72
C ASN A 103 15.42 -2.44 -25.34
N VAL A 104 14.22 -2.61 -25.89
CA VAL A 104 13.39 -1.50 -26.40
C VAL A 104 12.70 -0.80 -25.23
N CYS A 105 12.15 -1.56 -24.28
CA CYS A 105 11.59 -1.01 -23.05
C CYS A 105 12.59 -0.12 -22.31
N GLU A 106 13.82 -0.59 -22.12
CA GLU A 106 14.87 0.17 -21.43
C GLU A 106 15.26 1.46 -22.17
N LYS A 107 15.36 1.42 -23.51
CA LYS A 107 15.67 2.61 -24.33
C LYS A 107 14.57 3.68 -24.26
N GLU A 108 13.33 3.26 -24.06
CA GLU A 108 12.19 4.16 -23.89
C GLU A 108 12.01 4.62 -22.43
N GLY A 109 12.88 4.19 -21.50
CA GLY A 109 12.82 4.55 -20.10
C GLY A 109 11.82 3.73 -19.27
N HIS A 110 11.32 2.61 -19.79
CA HIS A 110 10.51 1.66 -19.03
C HIS A 110 11.39 0.78 -18.14
N VAL A 111 11.91 1.40 -17.08
CA VAL A 111 12.75 0.78 -16.04
C VAL A 111 12.10 0.93 -14.67
N CYS A 112 12.49 0.09 -13.72
CA CYS A 112 11.96 0.18 -12.35
C CYS A 112 12.30 1.51 -11.70
N PHE A 113 11.45 1.92 -10.75
CA PHE A 113 11.69 3.10 -9.95
C PHE A 113 13.01 2.97 -9.17
N GLN A 114 13.75 4.08 -9.02
CA GLN A 114 15.11 4.06 -8.47
C GLN A 114 15.22 3.52 -7.03
N LEU A 115 14.12 3.54 -6.27
CA LEU A 115 14.06 3.00 -4.91
C LEU A 115 13.56 1.54 -4.86
N CYS A 116 13.34 0.89 -6.00
CA CYS A 116 13.08 -0.55 -6.03
C CYS A 116 14.39 -1.30 -5.75
N ALA A 117 14.41 -2.11 -4.69
CA ALA A 117 15.54 -2.96 -4.37
C ALA A 117 15.82 -3.94 -5.53
N ASN A 118 17.09 -4.16 -5.85
CA ASN A 118 17.56 -5.06 -6.92
C ASN A 118 17.01 -4.75 -8.33
N ALA A 119 16.45 -3.54 -8.55
CA ALA A 119 15.71 -3.20 -9.77
C ALA A 119 14.55 -4.19 -10.06
N GLU A 120 13.90 -4.69 -9.01
CA GLU A 120 12.75 -5.60 -9.13
C GLU A 120 11.41 -4.85 -8.99
N CYS A 121 10.56 -4.96 -10.00
CA CYS A 121 9.25 -4.30 -10.01
C CYS A 121 8.25 -4.96 -10.97
N TRP A 122 6.97 -4.69 -10.74
CA TRP A 122 5.83 -5.15 -11.53
C TRP A 122 5.35 -4.17 -12.60
N GLY A 123 5.97 -3.00 -12.68
CA GLY A 123 5.57 -1.91 -13.56
C GLY A 123 6.22 -0.58 -13.19
N PHE A 124 5.63 0.50 -13.72
CA PHE A 124 6.13 1.85 -13.53
C PHE A 124 5.77 2.45 -12.16
N GLY A 125 6.71 3.19 -11.57
CA GLY A 125 6.47 4.03 -10.40
C GLY A 125 6.79 3.37 -9.05
N PRO A 126 6.76 4.16 -7.96
CA PRO A 126 7.18 3.73 -6.63
C PRO A 126 6.28 2.66 -6.01
N SER A 127 5.03 2.55 -6.49
CA SER A 127 4.02 1.61 -5.99
C SER A 127 4.17 0.18 -6.51
N GLN A 128 5.08 -0.03 -7.47
CA GLN A 128 5.25 -1.28 -8.21
C GLN A 128 6.52 -2.05 -7.85
N CYS A 129 7.35 -1.51 -6.95
CA CYS A 129 8.53 -2.22 -6.49
C CYS A 129 8.14 -3.52 -5.78
N VAL A 130 8.93 -4.58 -5.98
CA VAL A 130 8.76 -5.83 -5.21
C VAL A 130 9.15 -5.60 -3.75
N ASN A 131 10.25 -4.88 -3.55
CA ASN A 131 10.70 -4.43 -2.25
C ASN A 131 11.34 -3.04 -2.38
N CYS A 132 11.21 -2.22 -1.34
CA CYS A 132 11.85 -0.91 -1.30
C CYS A 132 13.28 -1.02 -0.75
N SER A 133 14.21 -0.25 -1.31
CA SER A 133 15.54 -0.06 -0.71
C SER A 133 15.52 0.90 0.48
N GLY A 134 14.52 1.79 0.53
CA GLY A 134 14.34 2.82 1.55
C GLY A 134 13.08 2.62 2.39
N LEU A 135 12.28 3.68 2.50
CA LEU A 135 11.08 3.72 3.32
C LEU A 135 9.82 3.50 2.48
N LEU A 136 8.73 3.14 3.13
CA LEU A 136 7.45 2.87 2.47
C LEU A 136 6.36 3.81 3.01
N ARG A 137 5.79 4.62 2.12
CA ARG A 137 4.60 5.44 2.41
C ARG A 137 3.38 4.80 1.76
N GLY A 138 2.53 4.17 2.56
CA GLY A 138 1.39 3.41 2.04
C GLY A 138 1.86 2.18 1.24
N ASN A 139 1.97 2.31 -0.08
CA ASN A 139 2.58 1.28 -0.94
C ASN A 139 3.74 1.83 -1.79
N ASP A 140 4.09 3.10 -1.63
CA ASP A 140 5.07 3.77 -2.46
C ASP A 140 6.43 3.75 -1.76
N CYS A 141 7.48 3.35 -2.48
CA CYS A 141 8.84 3.53 -1.99
C CYS A 141 9.21 5.02 -2.02
N VAL A 142 9.70 5.54 -0.90
CA VAL A 142 10.06 6.95 -0.71
C VAL A 142 11.42 7.09 -0.04
N GLU A 143 12.10 8.21 -0.31
CA GLU A 143 13.42 8.51 0.25
C GLU A 143 13.35 8.88 1.73
N SER A 144 12.31 9.64 2.10
CA SER A 144 12.11 10.15 3.46
C SER A 144 10.62 10.23 3.84
N CYS A 145 10.36 10.09 5.14
CA CYS A 145 9.06 10.41 5.74
C CYS A 145 9.03 11.87 6.20
N ASN A 146 7.83 12.43 6.33
CA ASN A 146 7.59 13.81 6.76
C ASN A 146 7.72 13.97 8.29
N VAL A 147 8.89 13.66 8.85
CA VAL A 147 9.12 13.66 10.30
C VAL A 147 9.24 15.08 10.84
N GLU A 148 10.18 15.84 10.30
CA GLU A 148 10.51 17.22 10.76
C GLU A 148 9.91 18.32 9.88
N GLU A 149 9.58 17.96 8.64
CA GLU A 149 9.04 18.85 7.61
C GLU A 149 8.08 18.07 6.71
N GLY A 150 7.21 18.77 5.99
CA GLY A 150 6.21 18.19 5.10
C GLY A 150 4.85 17.96 5.76
N GLU A 151 3.85 17.74 4.91
CA GLU A 151 2.48 17.43 5.30
C GLU A 151 1.94 16.25 4.47
N PRO A 152 1.20 15.31 5.09
CA PRO A 152 0.93 15.24 6.53
C PRO A 152 2.19 14.88 7.32
N ARG A 153 2.21 15.15 8.63
CA ARG A 153 3.31 14.75 9.50
C ARG A 153 3.30 13.25 9.77
N GLU A 154 4.50 12.67 9.80
CA GLU A 154 4.70 11.23 9.85
C GLU A 154 5.72 10.86 10.94
N VAL A 155 5.70 9.59 11.31
CA VAL A 155 6.73 8.93 12.10
C VAL A 155 7.20 7.69 11.34
N VAL A 156 8.46 7.30 11.52
CA VAL A 156 8.99 6.06 10.96
C VAL A 156 8.76 4.92 11.96
N ASP A 157 8.01 3.89 11.55
CA ASP A 157 7.90 2.64 12.30
C ASP A 157 8.21 1.46 11.38
N LYS A 158 9.24 0.67 11.72
CA LYS A 158 9.68 -0.52 10.95
C LYS A 158 9.82 -0.26 9.44
N GLY A 159 10.36 0.90 9.07
CA GLY A 159 10.56 1.30 7.67
C GLY A 159 9.32 1.83 6.96
N GLN A 160 8.20 2.03 7.66
CA GLN A 160 6.98 2.61 7.13
C GLN A 160 6.81 4.05 7.61
N CYS A 161 6.37 4.92 6.71
CA CYS A 161 5.89 6.27 7.03
C CYS A 161 4.45 6.16 7.51
N ILE A 162 4.23 6.40 8.81
CA ILE A 162 2.91 6.36 9.42
C ILE A 162 2.49 7.78 9.77
N MET A 163 1.29 8.16 9.35
CA MET A 163 0.74 9.49 9.63
C MET A 163 0.50 9.69 11.13
N CYS A 164 0.89 10.84 11.65
CA CYS A 164 0.51 11.29 12.98
C CYS A 164 -1.01 11.47 13.10
N HIS A 165 -1.53 11.42 14.33
CA HIS A 165 -2.92 11.73 14.57
C HIS A 165 -3.25 13.19 14.15
N PRO A 166 -4.43 13.47 13.56
CA PRO A 166 -4.81 14.84 13.16
C PRO A 166 -4.83 15.86 14.31
N GLU A 167 -4.94 15.39 15.56
CA GLU A 167 -4.92 16.23 16.77
C GLU A 167 -3.50 16.50 17.30
N CYS A 168 -2.44 16.03 16.63
CA CYS A 168 -1.08 16.38 16.97
C CYS A 168 -0.72 17.76 16.41
N MET A 169 -0.28 18.68 17.28
CA MET A 169 0.18 20.01 16.89
C MET A 169 1.51 19.90 16.12
N LEU A 170 1.56 20.50 14.92
CA LEU A 170 2.77 20.55 14.10
C LEU A 170 3.96 21.13 14.88
N GLN A 171 5.07 20.40 14.89
CA GLN A 171 6.33 20.85 15.50
C GLN A 171 7.32 21.25 14.41
N ASN A 172 7.74 22.51 14.38
CA ASN A 172 8.72 22.99 13.40
C ASN A 172 10.14 22.56 13.80
N GLY A 173 10.86 21.92 12.88
CA GLY A 173 12.24 21.46 13.10
C GLY A 173 12.39 20.31 14.10
N SER A 174 11.29 19.62 14.41
CA SER A 174 11.30 18.39 15.22
C SER A 174 10.13 17.48 14.86
N GLN A 175 10.13 16.25 15.39
CA GLN A 175 9.03 15.31 15.18
C GLN A 175 7.72 15.78 15.83
N THR A 176 6.59 15.47 15.21
CA THR A 176 5.25 15.88 15.69
C THR A 176 4.57 14.83 16.57
N CYS A 177 4.92 13.55 16.38
CA CYS A 177 4.38 12.44 17.15
C CYS A 177 5.41 11.32 17.30
N PHE A 178 5.18 10.43 18.26
CA PHE A 178 5.92 9.18 18.47
C PHE A 178 5.18 7.95 17.92
N GLY A 179 3.99 8.17 17.33
CA GLY A 179 3.11 7.12 16.85
C GLY A 179 1.78 7.68 16.31
N PRO A 180 0.94 6.82 15.70
CA PRO A 180 -0.31 7.24 15.06
C PRO A 180 -1.42 7.61 16.06
N SER A 181 -1.31 7.21 17.33
CA SER A 181 -2.34 7.48 18.34
C SER A 181 -2.34 8.94 18.77
N ALA A 182 -3.52 9.46 19.11
CA ALA A 182 -3.70 10.78 19.72
C ALA A 182 -3.01 10.94 21.08
N GLU A 183 -2.62 9.84 21.73
CA GLU A 183 -1.84 9.85 22.98
C GLU A 183 -0.33 10.01 22.74
N GLN A 184 0.11 9.79 21.51
CA GLN A 184 1.53 9.79 21.13
C GLN A 184 1.94 11.10 20.46
N CYS A 185 1.12 12.14 20.55
CA CYS A 185 1.49 13.48 20.08
C CYS A 185 2.53 14.10 21.02
N VAL A 186 3.43 14.92 20.46
CA VAL A 186 4.35 15.75 21.26
C VAL A 186 3.58 16.85 21.99
N ALA A 187 2.61 17.46 21.30
CA ALA A 187 1.66 18.44 21.85
C ALA A 187 0.31 18.32 21.13
N CYS A 188 -0.78 18.69 21.80
CA CYS A 188 -2.13 18.65 21.24
C CYS A 188 -2.43 19.93 20.45
N ALA A 189 -3.04 19.78 19.26
CA ALA A 189 -3.46 20.90 18.43
C ALA A 189 -4.63 21.69 19.02
N HIS A 190 -5.55 20.99 19.71
CA HIS A 190 -6.72 21.58 20.36
C HIS A 190 -6.68 21.37 21.88
N TYR A 191 -7.31 20.32 22.41
CA TYR A 191 -7.43 20.07 23.84
C TYR A 191 -6.81 18.73 24.22
N ARG A 192 -6.55 18.55 25.52
CA ARG A 192 -6.05 17.29 26.07
C ARG A 192 -7.06 16.71 27.06
N ASP A 193 -7.48 15.46 26.85
CA ASP A 193 -8.25 14.70 27.81
C ASP A 193 -7.39 13.59 28.43
N GLY A 194 -6.85 13.84 29.61
CA GLY A 194 -5.89 12.95 30.26
C GLY A 194 -4.61 12.83 29.46
N THR A 195 -4.37 11.67 28.84
CA THR A 195 -3.21 11.43 27.96
C THR A 195 -3.51 11.68 26.49
N THR A 196 -4.79 11.82 26.11
CA THR A 196 -5.23 11.80 24.71
C THR A 196 -5.49 13.21 24.18
N CYS A 197 -4.96 13.56 23.00
CA CYS A 197 -5.34 14.78 22.31
C CYS A 197 -6.73 14.66 21.66
N VAL A 198 -7.60 15.64 21.89
CA VAL A 198 -8.98 15.63 21.40
C VAL A 198 -9.36 16.97 20.79
N LYS A 199 -10.20 16.92 19.75
CA LYS A 199 -10.73 18.12 19.09
C LYS A 199 -11.64 18.94 19.99
N HIS A 200 -12.41 18.26 20.84
CA HIS A 200 -13.34 18.85 21.80
C HIS A 200 -13.34 18.00 23.07
N CYS A 201 -13.44 18.64 24.24
CA CYS A 201 -13.63 17.92 25.49
C CYS A 201 -14.95 17.10 25.45
N PRO A 202 -14.98 15.91 26.07
CA PRO A 202 -16.17 15.07 26.07
C PRO A 202 -17.39 15.76 26.71
N SER A 203 -18.45 15.96 25.91
CA SER A 203 -19.72 16.53 26.37
C SER A 203 -20.86 15.56 26.06
N GLY A 204 -21.30 14.81 27.07
CA GLY A 204 -22.45 13.89 26.94
C GLY A 204 -22.12 12.51 26.36
N LYS A 205 -20.84 12.11 26.32
CA LYS A 205 -20.45 10.76 25.88
C LYS A 205 -20.84 9.71 26.94
N LYS A 206 -21.57 8.67 26.52
CA LYS A 206 -21.82 7.46 27.33
C LYS A 206 -20.67 6.49 27.12
N MET A 207 -19.75 6.43 28.07
CA MET A 207 -18.58 5.55 28.03
C MET A 207 -18.82 4.38 28.98
N ASP A 208 -19.50 3.33 28.48
CA ASP A 208 -19.91 2.07 29.16
C ASP A 208 -20.66 2.15 30.50
N SER A 209 -20.79 3.35 31.07
CA SER A 209 -21.52 3.67 32.28
C SER A 209 -22.81 4.41 31.92
N PHE A 210 -23.88 4.20 32.69
CA PHE A 210 -25.18 4.86 32.47
C PHE A 210 -25.15 6.39 32.70
N VAL A 211 -24.04 6.94 33.21
CA VAL A 211 -23.87 8.37 33.51
C VAL A 211 -23.08 9.05 32.39
N PRO A 212 -23.64 10.05 31.70
CA PRO A 212 -22.91 10.82 30.70
C PRO A 212 -21.77 11.61 31.33
N VAL A 213 -20.59 11.57 30.71
CA VAL A 213 -19.43 12.36 31.13
C VAL A 213 -19.48 13.74 30.47
N TRP A 214 -19.32 14.78 31.27
CA TRP A 214 -19.23 16.17 30.85
C TRP A 214 -17.91 16.74 31.33
N LYS A 215 -17.12 17.25 30.39
CA LYS A 215 -15.85 17.93 30.63
C LYS A 215 -15.82 19.25 29.90
N TYR A 216 -15.12 20.23 30.46
CA TYR A 216 -14.85 21.52 29.86
C TYR A 216 -13.34 21.74 29.77
N ALA A 217 -12.88 22.52 28.79
CA ALA A 217 -11.48 22.90 28.70
C ALA A 217 -11.16 24.00 29.70
N ASP A 218 -10.09 23.84 30.47
CA ASP A 218 -9.54 24.93 31.25
C ASP A 218 -8.69 25.89 30.39
N LYS A 219 -8.10 26.90 31.04
CA LYS A 219 -7.26 27.92 30.39
C LYS A 219 -6.00 27.35 29.73
N ASP A 220 -5.56 26.18 30.15
CA ASP A 220 -4.36 25.51 29.67
C ASP A 220 -4.72 24.46 28.58
N GLY A 221 -6.02 24.32 28.27
CA GLY A 221 -6.54 23.40 27.25
C GLY A 221 -6.74 21.97 27.76
N GLU A 222 -6.65 21.73 29.07
CA GLU A 222 -6.87 20.42 29.68
C GLU A 222 -8.37 20.23 30.00
N CYS A 223 -8.91 19.04 29.70
CA CYS A 223 -10.31 18.73 29.90
C CYS A 223 -10.59 18.33 31.36
N GLN A 224 -11.28 19.20 32.09
CA GLN A 224 -11.65 19.00 33.49
C GLN A 224 -13.10 18.51 33.62
N LEU A 225 -13.38 17.66 34.62
CA LEU A 225 -14.75 17.20 34.90
C LEU A 225 -15.63 18.37 35.36
N CYS A 226 -16.83 18.45 34.79
CA CYS A 226 -17.80 19.45 35.20
C CYS A 226 -18.39 19.10 36.58
N PRO A 227 -18.49 20.06 37.52
CA PRO A 227 -19.18 19.85 38.79
C PRO A 227 -20.70 19.58 38.64
N VAL A 228 -21.31 20.11 37.57
CA VAL A 228 -22.71 19.91 37.16
C VAL A 228 -22.80 19.78 35.64
N ASN A 229 -23.91 19.32 35.06
CA ASN A 229 -24.06 19.20 33.60
C ASN A 229 -23.85 20.56 32.89
N CYS A 230 -22.63 20.85 32.44
CA CYS A 230 -22.34 22.01 31.60
C CYS A 230 -22.81 21.67 30.18
N SER A 231 -24.07 21.99 29.87
CA SER A 231 -24.69 21.73 28.57
C SER A 231 -24.19 22.65 27.46
N HIS A 232 -23.43 23.69 27.78
CA HIS A 232 -22.88 24.65 26.83
C HIS A 232 -21.57 25.25 27.36
N SER A 233 -20.44 24.79 26.80
CA SER A 233 -19.14 25.48 26.84
C SER A 233 -18.31 24.98 25.68
#